data_AF-A0A1W6SSP1-F1
#
_entry.id   AF-A0A1W6SSP1-F1
#
_cell.length_a   1.000
_cell.length_b   1.000
_cell.length_c   1.000
_cell.angle_alpha   90.00
_cell.angle_beta   90.00
_cell.angle_gamma   90.00
#
_symmetry.space_group_name_H-M   'P 1'
#
loop_
_entity.id
_entity.type
_entity.pdbx_description
1 polymer ?
#
loop_
_entity_poly.entity_id
_entity_poly.type
_entity_poly.pdbx_seq_one_letter_code
_entity_poly.pdbx_strand_id
1 'polypeptide(L)'
;MKTKIFALIALPLVMAYAAPSFAGKGEEIKWSQVPTIVQKTFSENMGGGKIEEITKETRTIDGKSVTLYEAKVRKPGPSGKKIEIEVDENGKLIELEDE
;
A
#
# COMPACT_ATOMS: atom_id res chain seq x y z
N MET A 1 -12.30 42.17 -48.02
CA MET A 1 -12.26 40.71 -47.77
C MET A 1 -11.82 40.50 -46.33
N LYS A 2 -12.55 39.64 -45.60
CA LYS A 2 -12.35 39.34 -44.18
C LYS A 2 -11.37 38.18 -44.07
N THR A 3 -10.28 38.34 -43.33
CA THR A 3 -9.49 37.18 -42.86
C THR A 3 -9.27 37.32 -41.36
N LYS A 4 -9.87 36.38 -40.66
CA LYS A 4 -9.96 36.28 -39.21
C LYS A 4 -8.61 35.81 -38.66
N ILE A 5 -8.07 36.53 -37.69
CA ILE A 5 -6.88 36.12 -36.93
C ILE A 5 -7.32 34.99 -35.99
N PHE A 6 -6.85 33.78 -36.27
CA PHE A 6 -7.01 32.63 -35.38
C PHE A 6 -6.04 32.78 -34.20
N ALA A 7 -6.57 33.17 -33.05
CA ALA A 7 -5.86 33.10 -31.78
C ALA A 7 -5.73 31.63 -31.36
N LEU A 8 -4.52 31.08 -31.48
CA LEU A 8 -4.18 29.77 -30.92
C LEU A 8 -3.71 29.99 -29.48
N ILE A 9 -4.65 29.98 -28.53
CA ILE A 9 -4.35 29.96 -27.10
C ILE A 9 -3.97 28.52 -26.75
N ALA A 10 -2.66 28.25 -26.68
CA ALA A 10 -2.15 27.00 -26.14
C ALA A 10 -2.41 26.99 -24.63
N LEU A 11 -3.46 26.28 -24.20
CA LEU A 11 -3.77 26.03 -22.80
C LEU A 11 -2.78 24.96 -22.29
N PRO A 12 -1.94 25.22 -21.26
CA PRO A 12 -1.16 24.16 -20.65
C PRO A 12 -2.11 23.22 -19.91
N LEU A 13 -2.20 21.98 -20.39
CA LEU A 13 -2.89 20.88 -19.73
C LEU A 13 -2.08 20.51 -18.47
N VAL A 14 -2.33 21.20 -17.35
CA VAL A 14 -1.77 20.79 -16.06
C VAL A 14 -2.54 19.53 -15.66
N MET A 15 -1.96 18.35 -15.92
CA MET A 15 -2.39 17.11 -15.30
C MET A 15 -2.26 17.29 -13.79
N ALA A 16 -3.40 17.49 -13.13
CA ALA A 16 -3.49 17.34 -11.69
C ALA A 16 -3.09 15.90 -11.38
N TYR A 17 -1.92 15.73 -10.76
CA TYR A 17 -1.59 14.48 -10.08
C TYR A 17 -2.63 14.33 -8.97
N ALA A 18 -3.67 13.54 -9.24
CA ALA A 18 -4.52 13.04 -8.19
C ALA A 18 -3.61 12.21 -7.29
N ALA A 19 -3.21 12.77 -6.15
CA ALA A 19 -2.63 11.98 -5.07
C ALA A 19 -3.68 10.91 -4.77
N PRO A 20 -3.35 9.62 -4.96
CA PRO A 20 -4.34 8.60 -4.71
C PRO A 20 -4.68 8.69 -3.21
N SER A 21 -5.97 8.90 -2.93
CA SER A 21 -6.51 8.83 -1.59
C SER A 21 -6.54 7.36 -1.17
N PHE A 22 -5.38 6.77 -0.94
CA PHE A 22 -5.28 5.40 -0.44
C PHE A 22 -5.64 5.44 1.05
N ALA A 23 -6.78 4.86 1.36
CA ALA A 23 -7.36 4.75 2.69
C ALA A 23 -6.68 3.64 3.52
N GLY A 24 -5.35 3.61 3.53
CA GLY A 24 -4.54 2.77 4.42
C GLY A 24 -4.00 3.61 5.57
N LYS A 25 -4.11 3.12 6.81
CA LYS A 25 -3.62 3.84 7.98
C LYS A 25 -2.14 3.49 8.17
N GLY A 26 -1.23 4.22 7.53
CA GLY A 26 0.21 3.94 7.63
C GLY A 26 1.02 4.55 6.49
N GLU A 27 2.35 4.48 6.60
CA GLU A 27 3.28 4.84 5.52
C GLU A 27 3.40 3.65 4.55
N GLU A 28 3.02 3.84 3.28
CA GLU A 28 3.25 2.82 2.25
C GLU A 28 4.76 2.65 2.00
N ILE A 29 5.25 1.42 2.08
CA ILE A 29 6.66 1.09 1.91
C ILE A 29 6.85 -0.03 0.89
N LYS A 30 8.06 -0.11 0.33
CA LYS A 30 8.43 -1.20 -0.59
C LYS A 30 8.81 -2.44 0.20
N TRP A 31 8.64 -3.61 -0.40
CA TRP A 31 9.11 -4.90 0.14
C TRP A 31 10.56 -4.86 0.63
N SER A 32 11.45 -4.18 -0.11
CA SER A 32 12.87 -4.03 0.26
C SER A 32 13.12 -3.22 1.54
N GLN A 33 12.13 -2.43 2.00
CA GLN A 33 12.20 -1.66 3.23
C GLN A 33 11.62 -2.42 4.44
N VAL A 34 10.96 -3.55 4.20
CA VAL A 34 10.44 -4.43 5.25
C VAL A 34 11.61 -5.20 5.88
N PRO A 35 11.72 -5.29 7.22
CA PRO A 35 12.75 -6.10 7.87
C PRO A 35 12.68 -7.57 7.42
N THR A 36 13.84 -8.22 7.26
CA THR A 36 13.91 -9.61 6.76
C THR A 36 13.09 -10.60 7.58
N ILE A 37 13.00 -10.40 8.90
CA ILE A 37 12.20 -11.27 9.78
C ILE A 37 10.70 -11.14 9.51
N VAL A 38 10.23 -9.94 9.20
CA VAL A 38 8.84 -9.65 8.84
C VAL A 38 8.54 -10.16 7.43
N GLN A 39 9.46 -9.96 6.48
CA GLN A 39 9.34 -10.52 5.12
C GLN A 39 9.14 -12.05 5.15
N LYS A 40 9.85 -12.74 6.04
CA LYS A 40 9.71 -14.17 6.22
C LYS A 40 8.29 -14.54 6.68
N THR A 41 7.78 -13.86 7.71
CA THR A 41 6.43 -14.10 8.23
C THR A 41 5.35 -13.82 7.18
N PHE A 42 5.47 -12.73 6.42
CA PHE A 42 4.58 -12.47 5.28
C PHE A 42 4.63 -13.59 4.25
N SER A 43 5.84 -14.06 3.90
CA SER A 43 6.02 -15.13 2.93
C SER A 43 5.42 -16.46 3.37
N GLU A 44 5.47 -16.77 4.66
CA GLU A 44 4.88 -17.99 5.24
C GLU A 44 3.35 -17.94 5.29
N ASN A 45 2.75 -16.75 5.44
CA ASN A 45 1.31 -16.58 5.63
C ASN A 45 0.55 -16.14 4.37
N MET A 46 1.22 -15.60 3.35
CA MET A 46 0.59 -15.13 2.11
C MET A 46 -0.05 -16.27 1.29
N GLY A 47 0.32 -17.53 1.53
CA GLY A 47 -0.27 -18.70 0.86
C GLY A 47 -0.16 -18.63 -0.66
N GLY A 48 0.98 -18.14 -1.17
CA GLY A 48 1.24 -17.98 -2.60
C GLY A 48 0.50 -16.82 -3.28
N GLY A 49 -0.17 -15.96 -2.53
CA GLY A 49 -0.80 -14.74 -3.07
C GLY A 49 0.21 -13.69 -3.54
N LYS A 50 -0.27 -12.61 -4.14
CA LYS A 50 0.56 -11.47 -4.55
C LYS A 50 0.34 -10.32 -3.59
N ILE A 51 1.42 -9.77 -3.04
CA ILE A 51 1.36 -8.54 -2.25
C ILE A 51 1.02 -7.37 -3.19
N GLU A 52 -0.03 -6.64 -2.86
CA GLU A 52 -0.47 -5.45 -3.59
C GLU A 52 -0.01 -4.16 -2.91
N GLU A 53 0.00 -4.15 -1.58
CA GLU A 53 0.34 -3.00 -0.76
C GLU A 53 1.04 -3.47 0.53
N ILE A 54 1.98 -2.67 1.01
CA ILE A 54 2.61 -2.84 2.31
C ILE A 54 2.62 -1.51 3.01
N THR A 55 2.08 -1.46 4.21
CA THR A 55 2.14 -0.27 5.05
C THR A 55 2.98 -0.53 6.29
N LYS A 56 3.59 0.53 6.79
CA LYS A 56 4.26 0.57 8.09
C LYS A 56 3.54 1.58 8.95
N GLU A 57 3.08 1.15 10.11
CA GLU A 57 2.50 2.03 11.11
C GLU A 57 3.32 1.98 12.39
N THR A 58 3.45 3.11 13.07
CA THR A 58 3.99 3.15 14.43
C THR A 58 2.91 3.72 15.34
N ARG A 59 2.46 2.90 16.29
CA ARG A 59 1.44 3.26 17.28
C ARG A 59 2.07 3.31 18.66
N THR A 60 1.55 4.17 19.53
CA THR A 60 1.94 4.19 20.94
C THR A 60 0.91 3.43 21.76
N ILE A 61 1.31 2.33 22.38
CA ILE A 61 0.49 1.48 23.25
C ILE A 61 1.11 1.49 24.65
N ASP A 62 0.36 1.87 25.67
CA ASP A 62 0.83 1.97 27.06
C ASP A 62 2.14 2.77 27.22
N GLY A 63 2.27 3.86 26.44
CA GLY A 63 3.46 4.73 26.43
C GLY A 63 4.67 4.14 25.71
N LYS A 64 4.55 2.98 25.06
CA LYS A 64 5.59 2.35 24.26
C LYS A 64 5.28 2.47 22.78
N SER A 65 6.27 2.84 21.98
CA SER A 65 6.16 2.79 20.52
C SER A 65 6.24 1.35 20.05
N VAL A 66 5.26 0.94 19.24
CA VAL A 66 5.19 -0.36 18.59
C VAL A 66 5.10 -0.11 17.10
N THR A 67 6.00 -0.72 16.34
CA THR A 67 5.94 -0.70 14.87
C THR A 67 5.28 -1.97 14.35
N LEU A 68 4.30 -1.77 13.48
CA LEU A 68 3.52 -2.80 12.82
C LEU A 68 3.72 -2.68 11.31
N TYR A 69 3.76 -3.82 10.64
CA TYR A 69 3.82 -3.94 9.21
C TYR A 69 2.59 -4.71 8.75
N GLU A 70 1.87 -4.14 7.79
CA GLU A 70 0.67 -4.74 7.23
C GLU A 70 0.94 -5.04 5.75
N ALA A 71 0.53 -6.23 5.29
CA ALA A 71 0.60 -6.61 3.89
C ALA A 71 -0.78 -7.02 3.38
N LYS A 72 -1.26 -6.33 2.34
CA LYS A 72 -2.47 -6.70 1.61
C LYS A 72 -2.12 -7.66 0.50
N VAL A 73 -2.62 -8.88 0.60
CA VAL A 73 -2.28 -9.99 -0.30
C VAL A 73 -3.50 -10.44 -1.07
N ARG A 74 -3.43 -10.36 -2.40
CA ARG A 74 -4.42 -10.99 -3.28
C ARG A 74 -4.13 -12.49 -3.41
N LYS A 75 -5.05 -13.33 -2.94
CA LYS A 75 -4.97 -14.78 -3.08
C LYS A 75 -5.12 -15.20 -4.55
N PRO A 76 -4.43 -16.28 -4.98
CA PRO A 76 -4.63 -16.84 -6.30
C PRO A 76 -6.02 -17.48 -6.38
N GLY A 77 -6.71 -17.29 -7.51
CA GLY A 77 -8.01 -17.88 -7.74
C GLY A 77 -8.96 -16.95 -8.49
N PRO A 78 -10.12 -17.48 -8.93
CA PRO A 78 -11.06 -16.74 -9.77
C PRO A 78 -11.75 -15.58 -9.04
N SER A 79 -11.84 -15.64 -7.71
CA SER A 79 -12.45 -14.58 -6.90
C SER A 79 -11.51 -13.41 -6.62
N GLY A 80 -10.19 -13.62 -6.69
CA GLY A 80 -9.20 -12.60 -6.33
C GLY A 80 -9.37 -12.04 -4.91
N LYS A 81 -9.84 -12.88 -3.96
CA LYS A 81 -10.00 -12.53 -2.54
C LYS A 81 -8.70 -11.93 -2.00
N LYS A 82 -8.82 -10.96 -1.12
CA LYS A 82 -7.70 -10.34 -0.44
C LYS A 82 -7.68 -10.75 1.02
N ILE A 83 -6.48 -10.88 1.55
CA ILE A 83 -6.25 -11.00 2.98
C ILE A 83 -5.33 -9.88 3.42
N GLU A 84 -5.47 -9.49 4.67
CA GLU A 84 -4.57 -8.60 5.38
C GLU A 84 -3.73 -9.43 6.34
N ILE A 85 -2.44 -9.15 6.41
CA ILE A 85 -1.49 -9.81 7.31
C ILE A 85 -0.79 -8.71 8.09
N GLU A 86 -0.98 -8.66 9.41
CA GLU A 86 -0.30 -7.71 10.29
C GLU A 86 0.78 -8.44 11.10
N VAL A 87 1.99 -7.88 11.11
CA VAL A 87 3.18 -8.46 11.74
C VAL A 87 3.93 -7.38 12.50
N ASP A 88 4.38 -7.67 13.72
CA ASP A 88 5.19 -6.73 14.51
C ASP A 88 6.66 -6.67 14.03
N GLU A 89 7.42 -5.72 14.56
CA GLU A 89 8.85 -5.55 14.24
C GLU A 89 9.74 -6.77 14.53
N ASN A 90 9.28 -7.70 15.39
CA ASN A 90 9.98 -8.93 15.74
C ASN A 90 9.58 -10.09 14.82
N GLY A 91 8.72 -9.86 13.83
CA GLY A 91 8.22 -10.88 12.91
C GLY A 91 7.11 -11.74 13.50
N LYS A 92 6.53 -11.37 14.65
CA LYS A 92 5.40 -12.08 15.21
C LYS A 92 4.13 -11.71 14.44
N LEU A 93 3.41 -12.73 13.96
CA LEU A 93 2.08 -12.54 13.38
C LEU A 93 1.13 -11.98 14.46
N ILE A 94 0.53 -10.83 14.18
CA ILE A 94 -0.44 -10.17 15.04
C ILE A 94 -1.86 -10.47 14.57
N GLU A 95 -2.10 -10.36 13.26
CA GLU A 95 -3.43 -10.50 12.68
C GLU A 95 -3.35 -11.12 11.28
N LEU A 96 -4.39 -11.89 10.92
CA LEU A 96 -4.58 -12.45 9.59
C LEU A 96 -6.08 -12.55 9.33
N GLU A 97 -6.59 -11.68 8.45
CA GLU A 97 -8.02 -11.53 8.20
C GLU A 97 -8.31 -11.43 6.69
N ASP A 98 -9.54 -11.76 6.28
CA ASP A 98 -10.02 -11.46 4.92
C ASP A 98 -10.36 -9.95 4.83
N GLU A 99 -9.96 -9.26 3.75
CA GLU A 99 -10.38 -7.86 3.45
C GLU A 99 -11.81 -7.80 2.87
#